data_AF-A0A960NSK8-F1
#
_entry.id   AF-A0A960NSK8-F1
#
_cell.length_a   1.000
_cell.length_b   1.000
_cell.length_c   1.000
_cell.angle_alpha   90.00
_cell.angle_beta   90.00
_cell.angle_gamma   90.00
#
_symmetry.space_group_name_H-M   'P 1'
#
loop_
_entity.id
_entity.type
_entity.pdbx_description
1 polymer ?
#
loop_
_entity_poly.entity_id
_entity_poly.type
_entity_poly.pdbx_seq_one_letter_code
_entity_poly.pdbx_strand_id
1 'polypeptide(L)'
;VEMLGFAIVSEPPGWVFVQKDNCMIMLGECPDDLPAGELGCHSYFAYLRVADADSYFQHLKSKGADILAEIADKPWHMREFAIRTPDGHRIMIGHSLPA
;
A
#
# COMPACT_ATOMS: atom_id res chain seq x y z
N VAL A 1 2.11 5.78 7.16
CA VAL A 1 1.87 7.05 6.44
C VAL A 1 3.13 7.55 5.74
N GLU A 2 4.16 7.97 6.48
CA GLU A 2 5.40 8.56 5.91
C GLU A 2 6.20 7.62 4.99
N MET A 3 6.20 6.32 5.28
CA MET A 3 6.91 5.34 4.45
C MET A 3 6.38 5.35 3.00
N LEU A 4 5.07 5.40 2.83
CA LEU A 4 4.38 5.48 1.54
C LEU A 4 4.38 6.90 0.93
N GLY A 5 5.00 7.88 1.60
CA GLY A 5 5.09 9.25 1.12
C GLY A 5 3.76 10.00 1.10
N PHE A 6 2.76 9.54 1.87
CA PHE A 6 1.53 10.29 2.09
C PHE A 6 1.74 11.36 3.17
N ALA A 7 1.04 12.48 3.04
CA ALA A 7 0.89 13.49 4.09
C ALA A 7 -0.46 13.32 4.79
N ILE A 8 -0.51 13.58 6.10
CA ILE A 8 -1.77 13.68 6.84
C ILE A 8 -2.46 14.98 6.44
N VAL A 9 -3.74 14.92 6.09
CA VAL A 9 -4.54 16.08 5.67
C VAL A 9 -5.69 16.39 6.63
N SER A 10 -6.12 15.42 7.46
CA SER A 10 -7.13 15.60 8.50
C SER A 10 -7.09 14.45 9.51
N GLU A 11 -7.46 14.73 10.75
CA GLU A 11 -7.54 13.74 11.84
C GLU A 11 -8.84 13.88 12.64
N PRO A 12 -10.00 13.52 12.08
CA PRO A 12 -11.24 13.44 12.84
C PRO A 12 -11.17 12.35 13.93
N PRO A 13 -12.04 12.39 14.95
CA PRO A 13 -12.08 11.32 15.96
C PRO A 13 -12.22 9.94 15.32
N GLY A 14 -11.27 9.05 15.60
CA GLY A 14 -11.21 7.67 15.09
C GLY A 14 -10.70 7.51 13.66
N TRP A 15 -10.22 8.58 13.02
CA TRP A 15 -9.78 8.55 11.62
C TRP A 15 -8.50 9.36 11.38
N VAL A 16 -7.70 8.90 10.42
CA VAL A 16 -6.58 9.65 9.85
C VAL A 16 -6.72 9.66 8.33
N PHE A 17 -6.89 10.85 7.75
CA PHE A 17 -6.97 11.00 6.30
C PHE A 17 -5.60 11.37 5.77
N VAL A 18 -5.15 10.64 4.76
CA VAL A 18 -3.83 10.83 4.17
C VAL A 18 -3.93 11.01 2.67
N GLN A 19 -3.12 11.90 2.11
CA GLN A 19 -3.09 12.19 0.68
C GLN A 19 -1.67 12.17 0.12
N LYS A 20 -1.53 11.61 -1.08
CA LYS A 20 -0.36 11.74 -1.93
C LYS A 20 -0.84 11.98 -3.36
N ASP A 21 -0.45 13.10 -3.94
CA ASP A 21 -0.89 13.52 -5.28
C ASP A 21 -2.44 13.48 -5.38
N ASN A 22 -2.97 12.67 -6.30
CA ASN A 22 -4.41 12.47 -6.51
C ASN A 22 -4.98 11.24 -5.76
N CYS A 23 -4.21 10.61 -4.87
CA CYS A 23 -4.64 9.48 -4.07
C CYS A 23 -4.93 9.90 -2.62
N MET A 24 -6.14 9.64 -2.16
CA MET A 24 -6.54 9.82 -0.76
C MET A 24 -6.93 8.47 -0.15
N ILE A 25 -6.47 8.22 1.07
CA ILE A 25 -6.84 7.05 1.87
C ILE A 25 -7.35 7.55 3.22
N MET A 26 -8.50 7.05 3.64
CA MET A 26 -9.08 7.30 4.96
C MET A 26 -8.82 6.06 5.83
N LEU A 27 -7.96 6.21 6.84
CA LEU A 27 -7.60 5.13 7.76
C LEU A 27 -8.47 5.25 9.00
N GLY A 28 -9.34 4.27 9.24
CA GLY A 28 -10.15 4.19 10.46
C GLY A 28 -9.44 3.35 11.52
N GLU A 29 -9.55 3.75 12.79
CA GLU A 29 -9.10 2.90 13.89
C GLU A 29 -10.13 1.81 14.20
N CYS A 30 -9.67 0.58 14.40
CA CYS A 30 -10.49 -0.56 14.80
C CYS A 30 -9.79 -1.30 15.97
N PRO A 31 -9.73 -0.71 17.17
CA PRO A 31 -8.92 -1.24 18.27
C PRO A 31 -9.43 -2.58 18.83
N ASP A 32 -10.71 -2.89 18.64
CA ASP A 32 -11.37 -4.09 19.19
C ASP A 32 -11.54 -5.22 18.15
N ASP A 33 -11.15 -4.98 16.89
CA ASP A 33 -11.26 -5.96 15.82
C ASP A 33 -10.00 -6.81 15.68
N LEU A 34 -10.13 -7.95 14.97
CA LEU A 34 -8.99 -8.78 14.62
C LEU A 34 -8.01 -7.99 13.74
N PRO A 35 -6.69 -8.08 13.99
CA PRO A 35 -5.71 -7.44 13.12
C PRO A 35 -5.78 -8.05 11.72
N ALA A 36 -5.52 -7.23 10.70
CA ALA A 36 -5.64 -7.65 9.31
C ALA A 36 -4.78 -8.89 8.98
N GLY A 37 -3.64 -9.07 9.65
CA GLY A 37 -2.80 -10.27 9.51
C GLY A 37 -3.50 -11.60 9.79
N GLU A 38 -4.57 -11.60 10.60
CA GLU A 38 -5.34 -12.79 10.97
C GLU A 38 -6.48 -13.10 9.98
N LEU A 39 -6.74 -12.21 9.01
CA LEU A 39 -7.83 -12.37 8.03
C LEU A 39 -7.46 -13.28 6.84
N GLY A 40 -6.25 -13.87 6.83
CA GLY A 40 -5.77 -14.68 5.72
C GLY A 40 -5.74 -13.91 4.39
N CYS A 41 -6.34 -14.45 3.33
CA CYS A 41 -6.36 -13.80 2.01
C CYS A 41 -7.22 -12.52 1.96
N HIS A 42 -8.13 -12.30 2.91
CA HIS A 42 -8.92 -11.07 2.98
C HIS A 42 -8.13 -9.86 3.50
N SER A 43 -6.87 -10.06 3.89
CA SER A 43 -5.95 -8.97 4.26
C SER A 43 -5.54 -8.09 3.06
N TYR A 44 -5.76 -8.54 1.81
CA TYR A 44 -5.61 -7.68 0.63
C TYR A 44 -6.76 -6.70 0.52
N PHE A 45 -6.47 -5.40 0.63
CA PHE A 45 -7.51 -4.37 0.66
C PHE A 45 -7.35 -3.28 -0.39
N ALA A 46 -6.18 -3.15 -1.03
CA ALA A 46 -5.94 -2.09 -2.01
C ALA A 46 -4.94 -2.51 -3.10
N TYR A 47 -5.17 -1.94 -4.29
CA TYR A 47 -4.20 -1.87 -5.38
C TYR A 47 -3.87 -0.40 -5.66
N LEU A 48 -2.65 0.03 -5.40
CA LEU A 48 -2.21 1.40 -5.69
C LEU A 48 -1.57 1.47 -7.07
N ARG A 49 -2.18 2.27 -7.95
CA ARG A 49 -1.60 2.61 -9.25
C ARG A 49 -0.58 3.72 -9.08
N VAL A 50 0.62 3.48 -9.57
CA VAL A 50 1.73 4.46 -9.55
C VAL A 50 2.19 4.74 -10.98
N ALA A 51 2.91 5.85 -11.17
CA ALA A 51 3.53 6.14 -12.47
C ALA A 51 4.74 5.23 -12.73
N ASP A 52 5.54 4.96 -11.71
CA ASP A 52 6.76 4.14 -11.79
C ASP A 52 6.84 3.20 -10.57
N ALA A 53 6.57 1.91 -10.82
CA ALA A 53 6.59 0.89 -9.79
C ALA A 53 8.01 0.56 -9.32
N ASP A 54 9.02 0.62 -10.20
CA ASP A 54 10.41 0.32 -9.86
C ASP A 54 11.00 1.38 -8.93
N SER A 55 10.83 2.66 -9.27
CA SER A 55 11.27 3.77 -8.41
C SER A 55 10.59 3.72 -7.03
N TYR A 56 9.29 3.43 -6.99
CA TYR A 56 8.56 3.36 -5.74
C TYR A 56 8.93 2.12 -4.91
N PHE A 57 9.18 0.98 -5.55
CA PHE A 57 9.70 -0.21 -4.90
C PHE A 57 11.04 0.04 -4.22
N GLN A 58 12.01 0.66 -4.91
CA GLN A 58 13.30 1.00 -4.32
C GLN A 58 13.17 1.99 -3.16
N HIS A 59 12.27 2.97 -3.28
CA HIS A 59 11.97 3.90 -2.20
C HIS A 59 11.47 3.18 -0.94
N LEU A 60 10.50 2.27 -1.09
CA LEU A 60 9.95 1.53 0.05
C LEU A 60 10.95 0.53 0.63
N LYS A 61 11.72 -0.16 -0.22
CA LYS A 61 12.77 -1.09 0.20
C LYS A 61 13.86 -0.38 1.02
N SER A 62 14.30 0.79 0.59
CA SER A 62 15.31 1.58 1.32
C SER A 62 14.82 2.09 2.69
N LYS A 63 13.49 2.21 2.87
CA LYS A 63 12.86 2.55 4.15
C LYS A 63 12.54 1.33 5.03
N GLY A 64 12.85 0.10 4.58
CA GLY A 64 12.60 -1.11 5.35
C GLY A 64 11.13 -1.59 5.34
N ALA A 65 10.40 -1.34 4.25
CA ALA A 65 9.05 -1.89 4.08
C ALA A 65 9.08 -3.44 4.10
N ASP A 66 8.03 -4.05 4.68
CA ASP A 66 7.82 -5.50 4.61
C ASP A 66 7.35 -5.90 3.21
N ILE A 67 8.27 -6.40 2.38
CA ILE A 67 8.01 -6.81 0.99
C ILE A 67 7.52 -8.26 0.98
N LEU A 68 6.29 -8.46 0.51
CA LEU A 68 5.66 -9.79 0.38
C LEU A 68 5.94 -10.47 -0.96
N ALA A 69 6.12 -9.67 -2.01
CA ALA A 69 6.48 -10.13 -3.33
C ALA A 69 7.41 -9.11 -3.98
N GLU A 70 8.56 -9.59 -4.46
CA GLU A 70 9.49 -8.79 -5.25
C GLU A 70 8.83 -8.29 -6.54
N ILE A 71 9.32 -7.14 -7.04
CA ILE A 71 8.75 -6.48 -8.20
C ILE A 71 8.95 -7.31 -9.48
N ALA A 72 7.85 -7.59 -10.17
CA ALA A 72 7.85 -8.46 -11.34
C ALA A 72 6.82 -8.02 -12.38
N ASP A 73 7.10 -8.38 -13.63
CA ASP A 73 6.14 -8.28 -14.73
C ASP A 73 5.14 -9.44 -14.60
N LYS A 74 3.87 -9.16 -14.87
CA LYS A 74 2.78 -10.13 -14.74
C LYS A 74 2.10 -10.39 -16.08
N PRO A 75 1.49 -11.59 -16.28
CA PRO A 75 0.77 -11.94 -17.49
C PRO A 75 -0.40 -11.00 -17.86
N TRP A 76 -0.89 -10.22 -16.91
CA TRP A 76 -1.94 -9.22 -17.10
C TRP A 76 -1.39 -7.80 -17.38
N HIS A 77 -0.19 -7.70 -17.97
CA HIS A 77 0.45 -6.46 -18.40
C HIS A 77 0.68 -5.44 -17.29
N MET A 78 1.14 -5.91 -16.13
CA MET A 78 1.48 -5.07 -14.99
C MET A 78 2.91 -5.30 -14.53
N ARG A 79 3.58 -4.21 -14.15
CA ARG A 79 4.79 -4.23 -13.33
C ARG A 79 4.36 -3.96 -11.89
N GLU A 80 4.47 -4.95 -11.01
CA GLU A 80 3.90 -4.83 -9.67
C GLU A 80 4.66 -5.61 -8.59
N PHE A 81 4.47 -5.18 -7.35
CA PHE A 81 4.99 -5.78 -6.13
C PHE A 81 3.95 -5.71 -5.01
N ALA A 82 4.21 -6.39 -3.90
CA ALA A 82 3.31 -6.43 -2.75
C ALA A 82 4.04 -6.06 -1.47
N ILE A 83 3.38 -5.30 -0.59
CA ILE A 83 3.87 -4.97 0.74
C ILE A 83 2.86 -5.37 1.82
N ARG A 84 3.34 -5.45 3.06
CA ARG A 84 2.52 -5.56 4.27
C ARG A 84 2.63 -4.31 5.13
N THR A 85 1.51 -3.88 5.68
CA THR A 85 1.45 -2.85 6.73
C THR A 85 1.67 -3.46 8.12
N PRO A 86 1.97 -2.65 9.16
CA PRO A 86 2.22 -3.19 10.51
C PRO A 86 1.08 -4.01 11.12
N ASP A 87 -0.17 -3.66 10.84
CA ASP A 87 -1.38 -4.40 11.26
C ASP A 87 -1.69 -5.64 10.39
N GLY A 88 -0.93 -5.84 9.31
CA GLY A 88 -0.99 -7.03 8.48
C GLY A 88 -1.81 -6.90 7.20
N HIS A 89 -2.35 -5.71 6.89
CA HIS A 89 -2.95 -5.48 5.59
C HIS A 89 -1.92 -5.64 4.45
N ARG A 90 -2.41 -6.05 3.28
CA ARG A 90 -1.60 -6.27 2.08
C ARG A 90 -2.04 -5.32 0.99
N ILE A 91 -1.05 -4.66 0.39
CA ILE A 91 -1.24 -3.69 -0.68
C ILE A 91 -0.46 -4.17 -1.90
N MET A 92 -1.16 -4.28 -3.02
CA MET A 92 -0.52 -4.44 -4.33
C MET A 92 -0.19 -3.06 -4.88
N ILE A 93 0.98 -2.88 -5.48
CA ILE A 93 1.40 -1.60 -6.04
C ILE A 93 1.99 -1.83 -7.42
N GLY A 94 1.55 -1.08 -8.43
CA GLY A 94 2.06 -1.29 -9.79
C GLY A 94 1.61 -0.26 -10.83
N HIS A 95 2.21 -0.37 -12.01
CA HIS A 95 1.83 0.38 -13.20
C HIS A 95 1.52 -0.55 -14.38
N SER A 96 0.78 -0.05 -15.36
CA SER A 96 0.58 -0.79 -16.61
C SER A 96 1.88 -0.79 -17.42
N LEU A 97 2.23 -1.94 -17.97
CA LEU A 97 3.25 -2.02 -19.01
C LEU A 97 2.69 -1.42 -20.32
N PRO A 98 3.57 -0.90 -21.19
CA PRO A 98 3.17 -0.54 -22.55
C PRO A 98 2.52 -1.72 -23.28
N ALA A 99 1.57 -1.41 -24.15
CA ALA A 99 0.94 -2.38 -25.05
C ALA A 99 1.91 -2.84 -26.15
#